data_AF-A0A8D2PEB7-F1
#
_entry.id   AF-A0A8D2PEB7-F1
#
_cell.length_a   1.000
_cell.length_b   1.000
_cell.length_c   1.000
_cell.angle_alpha   90.00
_cell.angle_beta   90.00
_cell.angle_gamma   90.00
#
_symmetry.space_group_name_H-M   'P 1'
#
loop_
_entity.id
_entity.type
_entity.pdbx_description
1 polymer ?
#
loop_
_entity_poly.entity_id
_entity_poly.type
_entity_poly.pdbx_seq_one_letter_code
_entity_poly.pdbx_strand_id
1 'polypeptide(L)' 'MGILMFVFIFNSLAQHGDAHGPDSCNQAGGLCRVGTCVSGEYLAQFCFEPVILCCKNLSPTTTES' A
#
# COMPACT_ATOMS: atom_id res chain seq x y z
N MET A 1 -1.71 -27.25 -26.89
CA MET A 1 -2.59 -26.66 -25.87
C MET A 1 -1.97 -26.60 -24.47
N GLY A 2 -0.88 -27.29 -24.14
CA GLY A 2 -0.27 -27.20 -22.79
C GLY A 2 0.63 -25.99 -22.58
N ILE A 3 1.44 -25.63 -23.58
CA ILE A 3 2.48 -24.58 -23.47
C ILE A 3 1.88 -23.20 -23.18
N LEU A 4 0.76 -22.85 -23.83
CA LEU A 4 0.07 -21.58 -23.60
C LEU A 4 -0.39 -21.45 -22.14
N MET A 5 -0.89 -22.53 -21.53
CA MET A 5 -1.33 -22.55 -20.13
C MET A 5 -0.16 -22.25 -19.18
N PHE A 6 1.00 -22.87 -19.41
CA PHE A 6 2.20 -22.59 -18.61
C PHE A 6 2.61 -21.11 -18.71
N VAL A 7 2.62 -20.55 -19.92
CA VAL A 7 2.95 -19.13 -20.14
C VAL A 7 1.99 -18.21 -19.39
N PHE A 8 0.68 -18.47 -19.41
CA PHE A 8 -0.29 -17.68 -18.64
C PHE A 8 -0.05 -17.75 -17.13
N ILE A 9 0.20 -18.95 -16.59
CA ILE A 9 0.48 -19.14 -15.17
C ILE A 9 1.73 -18.34 -14.75
N PHE A 10 2.84 -18.47 -15.50
CA PHE A 10 4.07 -17.74 -15.18
C PHE A 10 3.89 -16.23 -15.24
N ASN A 11 3.12 -15.69 -16.19
CA ASN A 11 2.85 -14.26 -16.26
C ASN A 11 2.00 -13.77 -15.09
N SER A 12 0.99 -14.53 -14.65
CA SER A 12 0.18 -14.18 -13.48
C SER A 12 0.97 -14.22 -12.17
N LEU A 13 1.94 -15.14 -12.05
CA LEU A 13 2.85 -15.23 -10.90
C LEU A 13 3.98 -14.19 -10.93
N ALA A 14 4.44 -13.80 -12.11
CA ALA A 14 5.47 -12.77 -12.30
C ALA A 14 4.90 -11.35 -12.22
N GLN A 15 3.58 -11.20 -12.36
CA GLN A 15 2.91 -9.94 -12.09
C GLN A 15 3.15 -9.60 -10.62
N HIS A 16 3.87 -8.50 -10.38
CA HIS A 16 4.01 -7.96 -9.04
C HIS A 16 2.61 -7.88 -8.43
N GLY A 17 2.42 -8.47 -7.25
CA GLY A 17 1.18 -8.27 -6.51
C GLY A 17 0.91 -6.77 -6.47
N ASP A 18 -0.37 -6.39 -6.54
CA ASP A 18 -0.86 -5.02 -6.39
C ASP A 18 -0.62 -4.48 -4.96
N ALA A 19 0.54 -4.78 -4.40
CA ALA A 19 1.10 -4.07 -3.29
C ALA A 19 1.53 -2.73 -3.85
N HIS A 20 0.61 -1.76 -3.81
CA HIS A 20 0.94 -0.35 -3.88
C HIS A 20 2.11 -0.11 -2.92
N GLY A 21 3.32 -0.03 -3.48
CA GLY A 21 4.55 0.00 -2.69
C GLY A 21 4.59 1.19 -1.75
N PRO A 22 5.52 1.19 -0.78
CA PRO A 22 5.66 2.26 0.21
C PRO A 22 5.81 3.66 -0.41
N ASP A 23 6.25 3.75 -1.67
CA ASP A 23 6.34 5.00 -2.43
C ASP A 23 5.01 5.74 -2.56
N SER A 24 3.89 5.02 -2.73
CA SER A 24 2.56 5.61 -2.80
C SER A 24 2.18 6.29 -1.47
N CYS A 25 2.52 5.65 -0.35
CA CYS A 25 2.27 6.21 0.98
C CYS A 25 3.12 7.46 1.22
N ASN A 26 4.41 7.39 0.87
CA ASN A 26 5.37 8.47 1.11
C ASN A 26 5.06 9.71 0.25
N GLN A 27 4.72 9.52 -1.03
CA GLN A 27 4.30 10.64 -1.90
C GLN A 27 3.05 11.35 -1.38
N ALA A 28 2.15 10.62 -0.72
CA ALA A 28 0.92 11.17 -0.18
C ALA A 28 1.10 11.79 1.22
N GLY A 29 2.35 11.97 1.68
CA GLY A 29 2.69 12.56 2.99
C GLY A 29 2.50 11.62 4.18
N GLY A 30 2.41 10.31 3.93
CA GLY A 30 2.33 9.27 4.96
C GLY A 30 3.67 8.59 5.23
N LEU A 31 3.74 7.86 6.34
CA LEU A 31 4.89 7.05 6.73
C LEU A 31 4.45 5.59 6.89
N CYS A 32 5.23 4.66 6.32
CA CYS A 32 5.00 3.24 6.51
C CYS A 32 5.52 2.80 7.89
N ARG A 33 4.64 2.20 8.70
CA ARG A 33 4.94 1.67 10.03
C ARG A 33 4.53 0.21 10.14
N VAL A 34 5.31 -0.56 10.89
CA VAL A 34 4.98 -1.96 11.20
C VAL A 34 4.03 -2.00 12.40
N GLY A 35 2.93 -2.75 12.27
CA GLY A 35 2.05 -3.08 13.39
C GLY A 35 0.94 -2.07 13.70
N THR A 36 1.25 -0.83 14.12
CA THR A 36 0.23 0.19 14.44
C THR A 36 0.68 1.61 14.10
N CYS A 37 -0.28 2.50 13.87
CA CYS A 37 -0.03 3.94 13.77
C CYS A 37 0.13 4.58 15.16
N VAL A 38 0.83 5.72 15.21
CA VAL A 38 1.07 6.44 16.47
C VAL A 38 -0.13 7.33 16.79
N SER A 39 -0.32 7.70 18.06
CA SER A 39 -1.38 8.63 18.46
C SER A 39 -1.25 9.97 17.72
N GLY A 40 -2.31 10.37 17.01
CA GLY A 40 -2.32 11.55 16.12
C GLY A 40 -2.17 11.21 14.63
N GLU A 41 -1.91 9.95 14.30
CA GLU A 41 -1.93 9.41 12.94
C GLU A 41 -3.18 8.53 12.73
N TYR A 42 -3.64 8.42 11.48
CA TYR A 42 -4.70 7.47 11.07
C TYR A 42 -4.17 6.50 10.00
N LEU A 43 -4.77 5.31 9.95
CA LEU A 43 -4.50 4.31 8.92
C LEU A 43 -5.13 4.75 7.59
N ALA A 44 -4.30 5.02 6.59
CA ALA A 44 -4.75 5.39 5.24
C ALA A 44 -4.82 4.19 4.28
N GLN A 45 -3.79 3.35 4.27
CA GLN A 45 -3.70 2.13 3.46
C GLN A 45 -2.67 1.14 4.05
N PHE A 46 -2.43 0.01 3.39
CA PHE A 46 -1.27 -0.85 3.69
C PHE A 46 -0.14 -0.58 2.70
N CYS A 47 1.10 -0.43 3.20
CA CYS A 47 2.30 -0.46 2.35
C CYS A 47 2.71 -1.90 2.03
N PHE A 48 2.37 -2.82 2.94
CA PHE A 48 2.50 -4.26 2.73
C PHE A 48 1.44 -4.95 3.58
N GLU A 49 0.41 -5.46 2.93
CA GLU A 49 -0.72 -6.07 3.61
C GLU A 49 -0.29 -7.38 4.31
N PRO A 50 -0.76 -7.67 5.53
CA PRO A 50 -1.44 -6.81 6.51
C PRO A 50 -0.50 -6.14 7.53
N VAL A 51 0.82 -6.29 7.37
CA VAL A 51 1.81 -6.05 8.44
C VAL A 51 2.33 -4.61 8.47
N ILE A 52 2.47 -3.97 7.30
CA ILE A 52 3.01 -2.63 7.17
C ILE A 52 1.90 -1.68 6.75
N LEU A 53 1.60 -0.75 7.65
CA LEU A 53 0.51 0.21 7.56
C LEU A 53 1.06 1.56 7.08
N CYS A 54 0.32 2.23 6.20
CA CYS A 54 0.55 3.62 5.85
C CYS A 54 -0.17 4.52 6.85
N CYS A 55 0.60 5.19 7.70
CA CYS A 55 0.11 6.10 8.72
C CYS A 55 0.25 7.54 8.24
N LYS A 56 -0.84 8.30 8.27
CA LYS A 56 -0.84 9.73 7.95
C LYS A 56 -1.17 10.54 9.17
N ASN A 57 -0.52 11.69 9.34
CA ASN A 57 -0.91 12.64 10.37
C ASN A 57 -2.33 13.13 10.09
N LEU A 58 -3.11 13.31 11.16
CA LEU A 58 -4.32 14.11 11.16
C LEU A 58 -3.90 15.57 10.92
N SER A 59 -3.60 15.93 9.67
CA SER A 59 -3.49 17.33 9.30
C SER A 59 -4.83 17.97 9.64
N PRO A 60 -4.87 19.15 10.29
CA PRO A 60 -6.09 19.92 10.36
C PRO A 60 -6.53 20.15 8.92
N THR A 61 -7.57 19.46 8.49
CA THR A 61 -8.20 19.71 7.20
C THR A 61 -8.61 21.18 7.23
N THR A 62 -7.93 22.01 6.45
CA THR A 62 -8.55 23.21 5.92
C THR A 62 -9.75 22.70 5.13
N THR A 63 -10.91 22.64 5.76
CA THR A 63 -12.19 22.59 5.08
C THR A 63 -12.22 23.88 4.27
N GLU A 64 -11.95 23.77 2.97
CA GLU A 64 -12.30 24.83 2.05
C GLU A 64 -13.83 24.94 2.12
N SER A 65 -14.30 26.05 2.70
CA SER A 65 -15.72 26.45 2.71
C SER A 65 -16.20 26.84 1.32
#